data_AF-A0A7Y2D0V7-F1
#
_entry.id   AF-A0A7Y2D0V7-F1
#
_cell.length_a   1.000
_cell.length_b   1.000
_cell.length_c   1.000
_cell.angle_alpha   90.00
_cell.angle_beta   90.00
_cell.angle_gamma   90.00
#
_symmetry.space_group_name_H-M   'P 1'
#
loop_
_entity.id
_entity.type
_entity.pdbx_description
1 polymer ?
#
loop_
_entity_poly.entity_id
_entity_poly.type
_entity_poly.pdbx_seq_one_letter_code
_entity_poly.pdbx_strand_id
1 'polypeptide(L)'
;MITIAESVMKTLSEKKGIKSLGKLREKFRESIENGYETAAKDCLTCEVQGSCCTDAHFVNVHISRLEAAAMLDAFNDLPADLRGRISDRVDRSVEELGSSFSDTYACPLFEKGIGCLVHKTAKPLPCINHACYGNESDLPPSELLESTESEISSLNNRVYRNDWNWLPIPLWLKRIARETREKTRKKELIDG
;
A
#
# COMPACT_ATOMS: atom_id res chain seq x y z
N MET A 1 35.45 -26.64 4.70
CA MET A 1 34.09 -26.37 4.21
C MET A 1 33.68 -24.98 4.64
N ILE A 2 33.81 -23.98 3.75
CA ILE A 2 33.06 -22.73 3.83
C ILE A 2 32.81 -22.32 2.38
N THR A 3 31.55 -22.32 1.96
CA THR A 3 31.14 -21.73 0.69
C THR A 3 29.91 -20.88 0.97
N ILE A 4 30.14 -19.75 1.62
CA ILE A 4 29.12 -18.70 1.73
C ILE A 4 29.35 -17.81 0.51
N ALA A 5 28.67 -18.15 -0.58
CA ALA A 5 28.41 -17.18 -1.64
C ALA A 5 27.34 -16.23 -1.09
N GLU A 6 27.75 -15.27 -0.27
CA GLU A 6 26.98 -14.05 -0.06
C GLU A 6 26.94 -13.32 -1.41
N SER A 7 25.95 -13.67 -2.22
CA SER A 7 25.60 -12.92 -3.41
C SER A 7 25.33 -11.49 -2.94
N VAL A 8 26.26 -10.58 -3.25
CA VAL A 8 26.13 -9.16 -2.95
C VAL A 8 24.87 -8.67 -3.65
N MET A 9 23.74 -8.62 -2.93
CA MET A 9 22.50 -8.11 -3.47
C MET A 9 22.74 -6.67 -3.93
N LYS A 10 22.70 -6.48 -5.26
CA LYS A 10 22.86 -5.16 -5.86
C LYS A 10 21.78 -4.23 -5.32
N THR A 11 22.22 -3.16 -4.65
CA THR A 11 21.34 -2.10 -4.18
C THR A 11 20.66 -1.43 -5.35
N LEU A 12 19.44 -0.95 -5.10
CA LEU A 12 18.57 -0.35 -6.09
C LEU A 12 18.08 0.99 -5.56
N SER A 13 18.00 2.01 -6.42
CA SER A 13 17.43 3.30 -6.00
C SER A 13 15.92 3.19 -5.82
N GLU A 14 15.35 4.00 -4.92
CA GLU A 14 13.91 4.03 -4.63
C GLU A 14 13.07 4.22 -5.90
N LYS A 15 13.44 5.17 -6.76
CA LYS A 15 12.78 5.39 -8.07
C LYS A 15 12.77 4.15 -8.97
N LYS A 16 13.87 3.40 -9.02
CA LYS A 16 13.90 2.13 -9.77
C LYS A 16 13.04 1.08 -9.07
N GLY A 17 12.98 1.11 -7.74
CA GLY A 17 12.18 0.22 -6.91
C GLY A 17 10.71 0.40 -7.20
N ILE A 18 10.21 1.63 -7.12
CA ILE A 18 8.83 1.98 -7.44
C ILE A 18 8.46 1.55 -8.85
N LYS A 19 9.36 1.74 -9.83
CA LYS A 19 9.13 1.25 -11.21
C LYS A 19 9.01 -0.27 -11.29
N SER A 20 9.87 -1.01 -10.59
CA SER A 20 9.79 -2.48 -10.54
C SER A 20 8.54 -2.95 -9.79
N LEU A 21 8.18 -2.30 -8.68
CA LEU A 21 6.95 -2.55 -7.95
C LEU A 21 5.72 -2.35 -8.83
N GLY A 22 5.69 -1.29 -9.63
CA GLY A 22 4.63 -1.05 -10.60
C GLY A 22 4.41 -2.23 -11.54
N LYS A 23 5.49 -2.84 -12.05
CA LYS A 23 5.41 -4.04 -12.90
C LYS A 23 4.89 -5.27 -12.15
N LEU A 24 5.33 -5.48 -10.91
CA LEU A 24 4.84 -6.58 -10.09
C LEU A 24 3.34 -6.45 -9.81
N ARG A 25 2.90 -5.24 -9.44
CA ARG A 25 1.49 -4.95 -9.19
C ARG A 25 0.63 -5.11 -10.43
N GLU A 26 1.13 -4.69 -11.60
CA GLU A 26 0.38 -4.83 -12.85
C GLU A 26 0.21 -6.31 -13.22
N LYS A 27 1.30 -7.09 -13.18
CA LYS A 27 1.24 -8.53 -13.42
C LYS A 27 0.28 -9.24 -12.45
N PHE A 28 0.32 -8.85 -11.17
CA PHE A 28 -0.60 -9.39 -10.18
C PHE A 28 -2.05 -9.01 -10.50
N ARG A 29 -2.31 -7.74 -10.78
CA ARG A 29 -3.63 -7.24 -11.17
C ARG A 29 -4.18 -7.98 -12.39
N GLU A 30 -3.39 -8.11 -13.46
CA GLU A 30 -3.78 -8.88 -14.64
C GLU A 30 -4.13 -10.34 -14.29
N SER A 31 -3.42 -10.94 -13.33
CA SER A 31 -3.72 -12.32 -12.88
C SER A 31 -5.05 -12.40 -12.13
N ILE A 32 -5.35 -11.39 -11.31
CA ILE A 32 -6.63 -11.28 -10.58
C ILE A 32 -7.78 -10.98 -11.54
N GLU A 33 -7.61 -10.00 -12.44
CA GLU A 33 -8.62 -9.57 -13.41
C GLU A 33 -9.04 -10.72 -14.34
N ASN A 34 -8.07 -11.46 -14.87
CA ASN A 34 -8.35 -12.54 -15.82
C ASN A 34 -8.84 -13.84 -15.15
N GLY A 35 -8.47 -14.07 -13.89
CA GLY A 35 -8.74 -15.32 -13.19
C GLY A 35 -9.96 -15.30 -12.28
N TYR A 36 -10.28 -14.14 -11.68
CA TYR A 36 -11.14 -14.08 -10.49
C TYR A 36 -12.11 -12.89 -10.51
N GLU A 37 -11.68 -11.72 -11.01
CA GLU A 37 -12.45 -10.47 -10.83
C GLU A 37 -13.79 -10.43 -11.57
N THR A 38 -14.03 -11.32 -12.54
CA THR A 38 -15.35 -11.49 -13.17
C THR A 38 -16.46 -11.84 -12.17
N ALA A 39 -16.11 -12.43 -11.02
CA ALA A 39 -17.02 -12.75 -9.93
C ALA A 39 -17.08 -11.68 -8.82
N ALA A 40 -16.24 -10.63 -8.90
CA ALA A 40 -16.18 -9.58 -7.89
C ALA A 40 -17.20 -8.46 -8.16
N LYS A 41 -17.80 -7.92 -7.09
CA LYS A 41 -18.66 -6.73 -7.16
C LYS A 41 -17.81 -5.45 -7.31
N ASP A 42 -18.24 -4.55 -8.18
CA ASP A 42 -17.67 -3.19 -8.28
C ASP A 42 -18.00 -2.38 -7.01
N CYS A 43 -16.97 -1.80 -6.39
CA CYS A 43 -17.09 -0.98 -5.18
C CYS A 43 -17.98 0.26 -5.33
N LEU A 44 -18.17 0.77 -6.54
CA LEU A 44 -19.05 1.93 -6.81
C LEU A 44 -20.52 1.52 -6.94
N THR A 45 -20.80 0.29 -7.35
CA THR A 45 -22.18 -0.18 -7.60
C THR A 45 -22.65 -1.23 -6.61
N CYS A 46 -21.80 -1.70 -5.69
CA CYS A 46 -22.20 -2.68 -4.68
C CYS A 46 -23.13 -2.06 -3.63
N GLU A 47 -24.01 -2.88 -3.06
CA GLU A 47 -25.05 -2.46 -2.09
C GLU A 47 -24.49 -1.73 -0.86
N VAL A 48 -23.23 -2.01 -0.52
CA VAL A 48 -22.55 -1.48 0.67
C VAL A 48 -21.46 -0.45 0.33
N GLN A 49 -21.37 0.00 -0.93
CA GLN A 49 -20.47 1.03 -1.48
C GLN A 49 -19.20 1.33 -0.65
N GLY A 50 -18.30 0.35 -0.59
CA GLY A 50 -17.00 0.50 0.06
C GLY A 50 -17.01 0.52 1.59
N SER A 51 -18.08 0.03 2.24
CA SER A 51 -18.12 -0.18 3.69
C SER A 51 -16.92 -1.01 4.19
N CYS A 52 -16.50 -2.01 3.41
CA CYS A 52 -15.31 -2.82 3.68
C CYS A 52 -14.00 -2.02 3.72
N CYS A 53 -13.98 -0.79 3.19
CA CYS A 53 -12.86 0.14 3.24
C CYS A 53 -13.05 1.24 4.30
N THR A 54 -14.28 1.65 4.60
CA THR A 54 -14.55 2.76 5.54
C THR A 54 -14.83 2.31 6.96
N ASP A 55 -15.18 1.05 7.16
CA ASP A 55 -15.47 0.49 8.47
C ASP A 55 -14.18 -0.05 9.12
N ALA A 56 -13.86 0.55 10.26
CA ALA A 56 -12.64 0.28 11.01
C ALA A 56 -12.57 -1.13 11.61
N HIS A 57 -13.59 -1.98 11.47
CA HIS A 57 -13.56 -3.37 11.91
C HIS A 57 -13.04 -4.34 10.84
N PHE A 58 -12.86 -3.90 9.59
CA PHE A 58 -12.57 -4.81 8.47
C PHE A 58 -11.19 -4.61 7.84
N VAL A 59 -10.63 -3.39 7.82
CA VAL A 59 -9.36 -3.17 7.11
C VAL A 59 -8.18 -3.50 8.03
N ASN A 60 -7.52 -4.62 7.76
CA ASN A 60 -6.23 -4.99 8.37
C ASN A 60 -5.15 -5.14 7.28
N VAL A 61 -4.98 -4.10 6.46
CA VAL A 61 -4.03 -4.15 5.34
C VAL A 61 -2.67 -3.66 5.80
N HIS A 62 -1.68 -4.53 5.70
CA HIS A 62 -0.27 -4.21 5.90
C HIS A 62 0.41 -4.04 4.54
N ILE A 63 1.29 -3.06 4.44
CA ILE A 63 2.04 -2.76 3.21
C ILE A 63 3.53 -2.63 3.49
N SER A 64 4.33 -2.79 2.44
CA SER A 64 5.76 -2.55 2.49
C SER A 64 6.09 -1.05 2.39
N ARG A 65 7.31 -0.67 2.76
CA ARG A 65 7.79 0.73 2.62
C ARG A 65 7.75 1.20 1.17
N LEU A 66 8.06 0.32 0.21
CA LEU A 66 8.08 0.68 -1.21
C LEU A 66 6.67 0.94 -1.76
N GLU A 67 5.66 0.20 -1.30
CA GLU A 67 4.25 0.49 -1.60
C GLU A 67 3.82 1.81 -1.00
N ALA A 68 4.21 2.09 0.25
CA ALA A 68 3.93 3.36 0.89
C ALA A 68 4.56 4.54 0.13
N ALA A 69 5.80 4.41 -0.32
CA ALA A 69 6.47 5.42 -1.16
C ALA A 69 5.70 5.64 -2.48
N ALA A 70 5.26 4.58 -3.15
CA ALA A 70 4.44 4.69 -4.35
C ALA A 70 3.07 5.35 -4.10
N MET A 71 2.46 5.12 -2.92
CA MET A 71 1.24 5.80 -2.51
C MET A 71 1.47 7.29 -2.24
N LEU A 72 2.60 7.65 -1.64
CA LEU A 72 2.96 9.05 -1.41
C LEU A 72 3.15 9.81 -2.74
N ASP A 73 3.77 9.19 -3.74
CA ASP A 73 3.87 9.76 -5.09
C ASP A 73 2.47 10.04 -5.65
N ALA A 74 1.56 9.05 -5.60
CA ALA A 74 0.17 9.23 -6.04
C ALA A 74 -0.58 10.30 -5.23
N PHE A 75 -0.29 10.40 -3.93
CA PHE A 75 -0.86 11.39 -3.04
C PHE A 75 -0.42 12.81 -3.40
N ASN A 76 0.85 13.01 -3.77
CA ASN A 76 1.40 14.32 -4.10
C ASN A 76 0.77 14.93 -5.35
N ASP A 77 0.22 14.10 -6.24
CA ASP A 77 -0.51 14.53 -7.43
C ASP A 77 -1.96 14.98 -7.13
N LEU A 78 -2.45 14.80 -5.89
CA LEU A 78 -3.81 15.17 -5.50
C LEU A 78 -3.96 16.67 -5.16
N PRO A 79 -5.18 17.23 -5.36
CA PRO A 79 -5.52 18.59 -4.92
C PRO A 79 -5.19 18.84 -3.44
N ALA A 80 -4.77 20.06 -3.11
CA ALA A 80 -4.30 20.40 -1.76
C ALA A 80 -5.37 20.20 -0.68
N ASP A 81 -6.64 20.49 -0.97
CA ASP A 81 -7.76 20.27 -0.07
C ASP A 81 -7.97 18.77 0.23
N LEU A 82 -7.87 17.94 -0.81
CA LEU A 82 -8.00 16.49 -0.68
C LEU A 82 -6.82 15.90 0.11
N ARG A 83 -5.61 16.40 -0.13
CA ARG A 83 -4.43 16.03 0.65
C ARG A 83 -4.60 16.34 2.14
N GLY A 84 -5.17 17.50 2.48
CA GLY A 84 -5.51 17.86 3.86
C GLY A 84 -6.48 16.85 4.50
N ARG A 85 -7.62 16.57 3.83
CA ARG A 85 -8.62 15.60 4.33
C ARG A 85 -8.07 14.19 4.53
N ILE A 86 -7.17 13.74 3.66
CA ILE A 86 -6.49 12.44 3.81
C ILE A 86 -5.53 12.49 5.00
N SER A 87 -4.77 13.57 5.18
CA SER A 87 -3.88 13.71 6.36
C SER A 87 -4.67 13.59 7.66
N ASP A 88 -5.80 14.28 7.77
CA ASP A 88 -6.69 14.20 8.95
C ASP A 88 -7.24 12.79 9.17
N ARG A 89 -7.51 12.04 8.10
CA ARG A 89 -7.90 10.63 8.18
C ARG A 89 -6.75 9.74 8.64
N VAL A 90 -5.56 9.93 8.08
CA VAL A 90 -4.36 9.19 8.49
C VAL A 90 -4.11 9.39 9.98
N ASP A 91 -4.17 10.63 10.47
CA ASP A 91 -3.92 10.91 11.88
C ASP A 91 -4.94 10.22 12.80
N ARG A 92 -6.23 10.27 12.46
CA ARG A 92 -7.28 9.53 13.20
C ARG A 92 -7.06 8.02 13.19
N SER A 93 -6.76 7.42 12.03
CA SER A 93 -6.51 5.98 11.94
C SER A 93 -5.27 5.56 12.74
N VAL A 94 -4.23 6.41 12.80
CA VAL A 94 -3.05 6.14 13.64
C VAL A 94 -3.40 6.22 15.13
N GLU A 95 -4.21 7.20 15.53
CA GLU A 95 -4.69 7.29 16.92
C GLU A 95 -5.51 6.06 17.30
N GLU A 96 -6.43 5.61 16.44
CA GLU A 96 -7.25 4.40 16.66
C GLU A 96 -6.38 3.15 16.85
N LEU A 97 -5.40 2.92 15.95
CA LEU A 97 -4.45 1.80 16.03
C LEU A 97 -3.56 1.84 17.29
N GLY A 98 -3.28 3.02 17.83
CA GLY A 98 -2.48 3.17 19.05
C GLY A 98 -3.30 3.10 20.35
N SER A 99 -4.59 3.43 20.29
CA SER A 99 -5.46 3.58 21.47
C SER A 99 -6.29 2.34 21.75
N SER A 100 -6.69 1.65 20.69
CA SER A 100 -7.33 0.35 20.77
C SER A 100 -6.27 -0.70 20.45
N PHE A 101 -6.24 -1.82 21.15
CA PHE A 101 -5.45 -3.00 20.72
C PHE A 101 -6.05 -3.62 19.44
N SER A 102 -6.51 -2.77 18.52
CA SER A 102 -7.15 -3.10 17.25
C SER A 102 -6.08 -3.15 16.18
N ASP A 103 -6.09 -4.24 15.41
CA ASP A 103 -5.28 -4.36 14.20
C ASP A 103 -6.00 -3.79 12.96
N THR A 104 -7.20 -3.25 13.14
CA THR A 104 -8.06 -2.76 12.06
C THR A 104 -8.27 -1.24 12.12
N TYR A 105 -8.48 -0.62 10.95
CA TYR A 105 -8.62 0.83 10.80
C TYR A 105 -9.56 1.20 9.64
N ALA A 106 -10.09 2.42 9.59
CA ALA A 106 -10.77 2.91 8.39
C ALA A 106 -9.75 3.36 7.34
N CYS A 107 -9.83 2.87 6.10
CA CYS A 107 -8.85 3.19 5.07
C CYS A 107 -8.82 4.71 4.76
N PRO A 108 -7.69 5.41 4.99
CA PRO A 108 -7.64 6.87 4.81
C PRO A 108 -7.67 7.30 3.33
N LEU A 109 -7.51 6.34 2.41
CA LEU A 109 -7.44 6.58 0.96
C LEU A 109 -8.75 6.25 0.22
N PHE A 110 -9.83 5.92 0.93
CA PHE A 110 -11.13 5.68 0.31
C PHE A 110 -12.03 6.92 0.42
N GLU A 111 -12.61 7.38 -0.68
CA GLU A 111 -13.50 8.52 -0.71
C GLU A 111 -14.89 8.11 -1.22
N LYS A 112 -15.94 8.43 -0.46
CA LYS A 112 -17.30 7.99 -0.81
C LYS A 112 -17.74 8.64 -2.12
N GLY A 113 -18.30 7.84 -3.03
CA GLY A 113 -18.71 8.29 -4.37
C GLY A 113 -17.56 8.44 -5.38
N ILE A 114 -16.30 8.28 -4.95
CA ILE A 114 -15.11 8.29 -5.84
C ILE A 114 -14.42 6.92 -5.84
N GLY A 115 -14.36 6.26 -4.68
CA GLY A 115 -13.65 5.00 -4.48
C GLY A 115 -12.24 5.18 -3.91
N CYS A 116 -11.37 4.22 -4.17
CA CYS A 116 -9.98 4.27 -3.71
C CYS A 116 -9.17 5.31 -4.51
N LEU A 117 -8.61 6.29 -3.82
CA LEU A 117 -7.88 7.42 -4.42
C LEU A 117 -6.55 7.01 -5.09
N VAL A 118 -6.04 5.82 -4.77
CA VAL A 118 -4.85 5.23 -5.38
C VAL A 118 -5.18 4.02 -6.27
N HIS A 119 -6.46 3.81 -6.61
CA HIS A 119 -6.96 2.58 -7.24
C HIS A 119 -6.12 2.11 -8.44
N LYS A 120 -5.79 3.03 -9.36
CA LYS A 120 -5.04 2.73 -10.59
C LYS A 120 -3.52 2.85 -10.44
N THR A 121 -3.06 3.72 -9.54
CA THR A 121 -1.66 4.15 -9.49
C THR A 121 -0.86 3.40 -8.42
N ALA A 122 -1.45 3.16 -7.26
CA ALA A 122 -0.73 2.62 -6.12
C ALA A 122 -1.54 1.74 -5.15
N LYS A 123 -2.65 1.15 -5.61
CA LYS A 123 -3.40 0.15 -4.83
C LYS A 123 -2.47 -1.00 -4.42
N PRO A 124 -2.37 -1.35 -3.13
CA PRO A 124 -1.43 -2.37 -2.64
C PRO A 124 -1.98 -3.77 -2.93
N LEU A 125 -1.11 -4.78 -2.91
CA LEU A 125 -1.50 -6.15 -3.29
C LEU A 125 -2.65 -6.72 -2.46
N PRO A 126 -2.68 -6.61 -1.11
CA PRO A 126 -3.80 -7.14 -0.33
C PRO A 126 -5.14 -6.52 -0.74
N CYS A 127 -5.15 -5.23 -1.09
CA CYS A 127 -6.38 -4.58 -1.58
C CYS A 127 -6.76 -4.99 -3.00
N ILE A 128 -5.79 -5.36 -3.85
CA ILE A 128 -6.09 -5.92 -5.18
C ILE A 128 -6.66 -7.33 -5.01
N ASN A 129 -6.09 -8.12 -4.10
CA ASN A 129 -6.54 -9.48 -3.80
C ASN A 129 -7.94 -9.51 -3.16
N HIS A 130 -8.27 -8.54 -2.30
CA HIS A 130 -9.55 -8.47 -1.58
C HIS A 130 -10.64 -7.74 -2.37
N ALA A 131 -10.91 -8.16 -3.60
CA ALA A 131 -12.14 -7.74 -4.26
C ALA A 131 -13.37 -8.30 -3.51
N CYS A 132 -14.56 -7.70 -3.71
CA CYS A 132 -15.77 -8.13 -3.00
C CYS A 132 -16.38 -9.34 -3.72
N TYR A 133 -15.95 -10.54 -3.33
CA TYR A 133 -16.46 -11.80 -3.88
C TYR A 133 -17.74 -12.25 -3.18
N GLY A 134 -18.69 -12.78 -3.94
CA GLY A 134 -19.94 -13.33 -3.40
C GLY A 134 -19.76 -14.73 -2.79
N ASN A 135 -18.81 -15.52 -3.31
CA ASN A 135 -18.55 -16.88 -2.87
C ASN A 135 -17.06 -17.09 -2.57
N GLU A 136 -16.77 -17.97 -1.63
CA GLU A 136 -15.39 -18.34 -1.25
C GLU A 136 -14.64 -19.01 -2.41
N SER A 137 -15.33 -19.77 -3.26
CA SER A 137 -14.74 -20.42 -4.44
C SER A 137 -14.22 -19.46 -5.50
N ASP A 138 -14.66 -18.20 -5.44
CA ASP A 138 -14.26 -17.15 -6.38
C ASP A 138 -13.01 -16.40 -5.88
N LEU A 139 -12.56 -16.69 -4.65
CA LEU A 139 -11.38 -16.07 -4.06
C LEU A 139 -10.11 -16.52 -4.79
N PRO A 140 -9.18 -15.59 -5.06
CA PRO A 140 -7.84 -15.95 -5.48
C PRO A 140 -7.15 -16.85 -4.43
N PRO A 141 -6.37 -17.86 -4.87
CA PRO A 141 -5.59 -18.70 -3.97
C PRO A 141 -4.56 -17.86 -3.21
N SER A 142 -4.37 -18.15 -1.91
CA SER A 142 -3.49 -17.36 -1.05
C SER A 142 -2.04 -17.37 -1.53
N GLU A 143 -1.61 -18.46 -2.15
CA GLU A 143 -0.26 -18.62 -2.69
C GLU A 143 0.09 -17.56 -3.76
N LEU A 144 -0.92 -17.04 -4.48
CA LEU A 144 -0.71 -15.99 -5.48
C LEU A 144 -0.30 -14.66 -4.82
N LEU A 145 -0.97 -14.30 -3.71
CA LEU A 145 -0.62 -13.12 -2.92
C LEU A 145 0.74 -13.32 -2.24
N GLU A 146 0.93 -14.45 -1.54
CA GLU A 146 2.15 -14.76 -0.79
C GLU A 146 3.40 -14.74 -1.67
N SER A 147 3.32 -15.36 -2.85
CA SER A 147 4.45 -15.38 -3.80
C SER A 147 4.82 -13.99 -4.28
N THR A 148 3.83 -13.14 -4.58
CA THR A 148 4.07 -11.77 -5.04
C THR A 148 4.56 -10.86 -3.91
N GLU A 149 4.06 -11.04 -2.68
CA GLU A 149 4.56 -10.34 -1.49
C GLU A 149 6.00 -10.71 -1.15
N SER A 150 6.42 -11.96 -1.43
CA SER A 150 7.82 -12.39 -1.33
C SER A 150 8.73 -11.67 -2.34
N GLU A 151 8.25 -11.47 -3.58
CA GLU A 151 8.95 -10.68 -4.59
C GLU A 151 9.06 -9.20 -4.17
N ILE A 152 8.00 -8.61 -3.61
CA ILE A 152 8.01 -7.26 -3.05
C ILE A 152 8.99 -7.15 -1.86
N SER A 153 9.04 -8.16 -1.00
CA SER A 153 9.96 -8.21 0.14
C SER A 153 11.42 -8.21 -0.34
N SER A 154 11.72 -9.05 -1.34
CA SER A 154 13.03 -9.08 -1.99
C SER A 154 13.38 -7.73 -2.64
N LEU A 155 12.41 -7.05 -3.22
CA LEU A 155 12.60 -5.73 -3.82
C LEU A 155 12.85 -4.65 -2.74
N ASN A 156 12.10 -4.65 -1.63
CA ASN A 156 12.33 -3.75 -0.51
C ASN A 156 13.72 -3.96 0.11
N ASN A 157 14.16 -5.21 0.28
CA ASN A 157 15.52 -5.53 0.76
C ASN A 157 16.62 -4.92 -0.12
N ARG A 158 16.39 -4.82 -1.43
CA ARG A 158 17.35 -4.21 -2.36
C ARG A 158 17.34 -2.68 -2.32
N VAL A 159 16.24 -2.06 -1.90
CA VAL A 159 16.09 -0.60 -1.83
C VAL A 159 16.46 -0.06 -0.45
N TYR A 160 15.86 -0.64 0.61
CA TYR A 160 15.93 -0.15 1.98
C TYR A 160 16.76 -1.05 2.91
N ARG A 161 17.26 -2.18 2.41
CA ARG A 161 17.98 -3.18 3.23
C ARG A 161 17.11 -3.62 4.40
N ASN A 162 17.52 -3.31 5.63
CA ASN A 162 16.81 -3.68 6.86
C ASN A 162 15.90 -2.55 7.39
N ASP A 163 15.83 -1.40 6.71
CA ASP A 163 14.99 -0.26 7.12
C ASP A 163 13.60 -0.31 6.48
N TRP A 164 12.93 -1.45 6.63
CA TRP A 164 11.53 -1.63 6.26
C TRP A 164 10.94 -2.84 7.01
N ASN A 165 9.61 -2.85 7.13
CA ASN A 165 8.79 -3.92 7.64
C ASN A 165 7.37 -3.78 7.06
N TRP A 166 6.52 -4.78 7.29
CA TRP A 166 5.09 -4.69 6.99
C TRP A 166 4.40 -3.87 8.08
N LEU A 167 3.75 -2.77 7.71
CA LEU A 167 2.96 -1.95 8.64
C LEU A 167 1.60 -1.60 8.03
N PRO A 168 0.58 -1.32 8.86
CA PRO A 168 -0.66 -0.70 8.43
C PRO A 168 -0.45 0.53 7.55
N ILE A 169 -1.31 0.70 6.54
CA ILE A 169 -1.27 1.85 5.62
C ILE A 169 -1.13 3.19 6.36
N PRO A 170 -1.94 3.51 7.41
CA PRO A 170 -1.86 4.81 8.08
C PRO A 170 -0.51 5.06 8.75
N LEU A 171 0.07 4.03 9.38
CA LEU A 171 1.38 4.15 10.04
C LEU A 171 2.48 4.44 9.03
N TRP A 172 2.48 3.73 7.89
CA TRP A 172 3.45 3.98 6.84
C TRP A 172 3.30 5.36 6.22
N LEU A 173 2.07 5.78 5.88
CA LEU A 173 1.79 7.10 5.31
C LEU A 173 2.26 8.24 6.24
N LYS A 174 1.96 8.13 7.55
CA LYS A 174 2.42 9.11 8.54
C LYS A 174 3.95 9.15 8.64
N ARG A 175 4.61 7.99 8.65
CA ARG A 175 6.07 7.87 8.74
C ARG A 175 6.76 8.51 7.55
N ILE A 176 6.40 8.14 6.32
CA ILE A 176 7.05 8.66 5.10
C ILE A 176 6.77 10.15 4.90
N ALA A 177 5.57 10.64 5.25
CA ALA A 177 5.26 12.07 5.16
C ALA A 177 6.13 12.90 6.13
N ARG A 178 6.45 12.36 7.32
CA ARG A 178 7.41 12.97 8.25
C ARG A 178 8.82 12.96 7.68
N GLU A 179 9.30 11.82 7.21
CA GLU A 179 10.65 11.66 6.64
C GLU A 179 10.88 12.61 5.46
N THR A 180 9.89 12.78 4.57
CA THR A 180 9.97 13.70 3.43
C THR A 180 10.07 15.16 3.88
N ARG A 181 9.25 15.59 4.86
CA ARG A 181 9.33 16.95 5.43
C ARG A 181 10.69 17.24 6.05
N GLU A 182 11.27 16.28 6.77
CA GLU A 182 12.59 16.41 7.37
C GLU A 182 13.70 16.51 6.32
N LYS A 183 13.63 15.72 5.24
CA LYS A 183 14.56 15.80 4.10
C LYS A 183 14.48 17.16 3.41
N THR A 184 13.28 17.68 3.15
CA THR A 184 13.07 19.01 2.54
C THR A 184 13.66 20.10 3.41
N ARG A 185 13.36 20.12 4.71
CA ARG A 185 13.88 21.12 5.65
C ARG A 185 15.41 21.10 5.74
N LYS A 186 16.03 19.92 5.76
CA LYS A 186 17.50 19.80 5.77
C LYS A 186 18.12 20.35 4.49
N LYS A 187 17.49 20.11 3.34
CA LYS A 187 17.96 20.63 2.06
C LYS A 187 17.90 22.15 2.01
N GLU A 188 16.80 22.75 2.46
CA GLU A 188 16.66 24.22 2.55
C GLU A 188 17.69 24.86 3.47
N LEU A 189 18.10 24.18 4.54
CA LEU A 189 19.16 24.64 5.45
C LEU A 189 20.58 24.51 4.88
N ILE A 190 20.80 23.65 3.88
CA ILE A 190 22.10 23.47 3.22
C ILE A 190 22.24 24.39 2.02
N ASP A 191 21.14 24.61 1.28
CA ASP A 191 21.11 25.37 0.02
C ASP A 191 20.82 26.86 0.22
N GLY A 192 20.43 27.29 1.43
CA GLY A 192 20.12 28.69 1.80
C GLY A 192 21.19 29.33 2.67
#